data_AF-A0A8B6GSQ9-F1
#
_entry.id   AF-A0A8B6GSQ9-F1
#
_cell.length_a   1.000
_cell.length_b   1.000
_cell.length_c   1.000
_cell.angle_alpha   90.00
_cell.angle_beta   90.00
_cell.angle_gamma   90.00
#
_symmetry.space_group_name_H-M   'P 1'
#
loop_
_entity.id
_entity.type
_entity.pdbx_description
1 polymer ?
#
loop_
_entity_poly.entity_id
_entity_poly.type
_entity_poly.pdbx_seq_one_letter_code
_entity_poly.pdbx_strand_id
1 'polypeptide(L)'
;AIIAIVLYCSLYTFFLLKPFYQHHRNTFNTLTLLRGAVHLEHQDDKQVIPKTKPLLTIFTTWISDKKKNICRNNTVQNWNLLQKNVNRILFTNESDLTLRVKLMGWKVLPVLKVASVTKVPVLKDLFYSSFKAENSTFYAYANGDILFTDDLIKTLETILKSRLSNSDDLLLIGRRTDVRNVTLEEAKNHVTLRHAAYNRGSLHTPYGIDFLIIKKSYPLFDLPDLVIGRPYIDSFIVLRAVNRVPGHVIDITATSLAVHQVTLPGKEGIDEGSTHLDKNYNYDLLKSRKPNYSRGNTNCAQYYTNHTLLNNKTTIAIERRKHVIDKRCLPLIGDILKVTSVLRG
;
A
#
# COMPACT_ATOMS: atom_id res chain seq x y z
N ALA A 1 37.68 -24.10 42.42
CA ALA A 1 37.01 -24.15 43.73
C ALA A 1 35.51 -24.10 43.47
N ILE A 2 34.86 -25.24 43.69
CA ILE A 2 33.44 -25.53 43.52
C ILE A 2 32.74 -25.30 44.88
N ILE A 3 31.39 -25.32 44.88
CA ILE A 3 30.44 -25.48 46.02
C ILE A 3 29.74 -24.13 46.36
N ALA A 4 28.46 -23.84 46.07
CA ALA A 4 27.16 -24.53 46.13
C ALA A 4 26.61 -24.75 47.56
N ILE A 5 25.27 -24.70 47.69
CA ILE A 5 24.40 -25.07 48.85
C ILE A 5 24.08 -23.91 49.81
N VAL A 6 22.86 -23.51 50.24
CA VAL A 6 21.41 -23.85 50.10
C VAL A 6 20.76 -23.84 51.50
N LEU A 7 19.49 -23.38 51.61
CA LEU A 7 18.49 -23.53 52.72
C LEU A 7 18.81 -22.79 54.05
N TYR A 8 17.89 -22.30 54.90
CA TYR A 8 16.42 -22.23 55.01
C TYR A 8 16.12 -21.25 56.17
N CYS A 9 14.98 -20.55 56.16
CA CYS A 9 14.27 -20.30 57.42
C CYS A 9 12.78 -20.07 57.18
N SER A 10 12.02 -20.89 57.87
CA SER A 10 10.56 -21.04 57.96
C SER A 10 9.89 -19.94 58.78
N LEU A 11 8.59 -19.68 58.54
CA LEU A 11 7.51 -19.87 59.54
C LEU A 11 6.11 -19.52 58.97
N TYR A 12 5.22 -20.52 59.00
CA TYR A 12 3.77 -20.55 59.31
C TYR A 12 2.94 -19.24 59.16
N THR A 13 1.71 -19.25 58.62
CA THR A 13 0.56 -20.01 59.16
C THR A 13 -0.62 -20.09 58.16
N PHE A 14 -1.32 -21.22 58.21
CA PHE A 14 -2.57 -21.59 57.53
C PHE A 14 -3.79 -20.74 57.97
N PHE A 15 -4.78 -20.53 57.08
CA PHE A 15 -6.18 -20.93 57.33
C PHE A 15 -6.97 -21.08 56.02
N LEU A 16 -7.71 -22.19 55.95
CA LEU A 16 -8.59 -22.66 54.88
C LEU A 16 -9.94 -21.91 54.88
N LEU A 17 -10.59 -21.75 53.72
CA LEU A 17 -11.86 -22.42 53.37
C LEU A 17 -12.40 -21.93 52.01
N LYS A 18 -13.01 -22.87 51.29
CA LYS A 18 -13.57 -22.80 49.93
C LYS A 18 -15.13 -22.85 50.02
N PRO A 19 -15.90 -22.82 48.91
CA PRO A 19 -16.94 -21.83 48.66
C PRO A 19 -18.38 -22.38 48.77
N PHE A 20 -19.40 -21.50 48.76
CA PHE A 20 -20.79 -21.90 48.53
C PHE A 20 -21.50 -20.97 47.54
N TYR A 21 -22.01 -21.60 46.47
CA TYR A 21 -22.99 -21.11 45.50
C TYR A 21 -24.36 -21.55 46.00
N GLN A 22 -25.37 -20.67 46.04
CA GLN A 22 -26.75 -21.12 46.22
C GLN A 22 -27.75 -20.26 45.46
N HIS A 23 -28.57 -20.98 44.70
CA HIS A 23 -29.70 -20.56 43.90
C HIS A 23 -30.94 -20.47 44.80
N HIS A 24 -31.79 -19.45 44.65
CA HIS A 24 -33.19 -19.54 45.08
C HIS A 24 -34.13 -18.76 44.16
N ARG A 25 -35.13 -19.48 43.64
CA ARG A 25 -36.40 -18.98 43.09
C ARG A 25 -37.39 -18.74 44.24
N ASN A 26 -38.32 -17.78 44.07
CA ASN A 26 -39.73 -17.77 44.52
C ASN A 26 -40.35 -16.38 44.24
N THR A 27 -41.26 -16.21 43.27
CA THR A 27 -42.76 -16.27 43.30
C THR A 27 -43.50 -15.02 43.81
N PHE A 28 -44.12 -14.30 42.84
CA PHE A 28 -45.48 -13.71 42.74
C PHE A 28 -46.15 -12.80 43.82
N ASN A 29 -46.80 -11.74 43.27
CA ASN A 29 -47.92 -10.87 43.74
C ASN A 29 -47.56 -9.77 44.78
N THR A 30 -48.00 -8.49 44.71
CA THR A 30 -49.27 -7.88 44.24
C THR A 30 -49.11 -6.33 44.08
N LEU A 31 -50.05 -5.69 43.36
CA LEU A 31 -50.33 -4.25 43.09
C LEU A 31 -49.86 -3.18 44.10
N THR A 32 -49.52 -1.95 43.63
CA THR A 32 -50.35 -0.70 43.73
C THR A 32 -49.60 0.57 43.25
N LEU A 33 -50.34 1.38 42.47
CA LEU A 33 -50.25 2.76 41.97
C LEU A 33 -49.12 3.75 42.38
N LEU A 34 -48.64 4.45 41.33
CA LEU A 34 -48.36 5.89 41.16
C LEU A 34 -47.51 6.64 42.20
N ARG A 35 -46.35 7.14 41.75
CA ARG A 35 -46.06 8.60 41.59
C ARG A 35 -44.71 8.82 40.92
N GLY A 36 -44.64 9.87 40.12
CA GLY A 36 -43.60 10.08 39.13
C GLY A 36 -42.23 10.42 39.70
N ALA A 37 -41.22 9.89 39.03
CA ALA A 37 -39.88 10.43 38.97
C ALA A 37 -39.40 10.20 37.54
N VAL A 38 -39.44 11.26 36.72
CA VAL A 38 -38.85 11.27 35.38
C VAL A 38 -37.34 11.14 35.59
N HIS A 39 -36.79 9.96 35.31
CA HIS A 39 -35.36 9.77 35.20
C HIS A 39 -34.93 10.38 33.87
N LEU A 40 -34.34 11.57 33.92
CA LEU A 40 -33.62 12.16 32.79
C LEU A 40 -32.34 11.33 32.59
N GLU A 41 -32.43 10.27 31.79
CA GLU A 41 -31.24 9.67 31.21
C GLU A 41 -30.62 10.69 30.24
N HIS A 42 -29.47 11.24 30.64
CA HIS A 42 -28.56 11.93 29.73
C HIS A 42 -28.08 10.90 28.70
N GLN A 43 -28.78 10.86 27.57
CA GLN A 43 -28.33 10.22 26.37
C GLN A 43 -27.18 11.07 25.83
N ASP A 44 -25.95 10.69 26.18
CA ASP A 44 -24.72 11.21 25.56
C ASP A 44 -24.75 10.82 24.09
N ASP A 45 -25.40 11.68 23.30
CA ASP A 45 -25.49 11.63 21.86
C ASP A 45 -24.11 11.99 21.32
N LYS A 46 -23.17 11.05 21.39
CA LYS A 46 -21.94 11.11 20.61
C LYS A 46 -22.36 11.11 19.16
N GLN A 47 -22.51 12.30 18.60
CA GLN A 47 -22.54 12.53 17.16
C GLN A 47 -21.47 11.63 16.54
N VAL A 48 -21.92 10.55 15.89
CA VAL A 48 -21.07 9.74 15.05
C VAL A 48 -20.78 10.62 13.85
N ILE A 49 -19.73 11.45 13.97
CA ILE A 49 -19.21 12.23 12.85
C ILE A 49 -18.94 11.20 11.76
N PRO A 50 -19.64 11.26 10.61
CA PRO A 50 -19.45 10.30 9.54
C PRO A 50 -17.97 10.28 9.21
N LYS A 51 -17.30 9.16 9.46
CA LYS A 51 -15.87 9.02 9.19
C LYS A 51 -15.71 9.28 7.71
N THR A 52 -15.08 10.41 7.35
CA THR A 52 -14.86 10.76 5.96
C THR A 52 -14.12 9.60 5.30
N LYS A 53 -14.58 9.22 4.11
CA LYS A 53 -14.02 8.10 3.35
C LYS A 53 -12.49 8.31 3.23
N PRO A 54 -11.63 7.41 3.73
CA PRO A 54 -10.18 7.60 3.65
C PRO A 54 -9.73 7.75 2.19
N LEU A 55 -8.81 8.68 1.93
CA LEU A 55 -8.34 8.96 0.59
C LEU A 55 -7.65 7.74 -0.02
N LEU A 56 -6.81 7.04 0.76
CA LEU A 56 -5.97 5.95 0.28
C LEU A 56 -6.01 4.75 1.24
N THR A 57 -6.08 3.54 0.71
CA THR A 57 -5.61 2.34 1.40
C THR A 57 -4.30 1.93 0.74
N ILE A 58 -3.19 2.04 1.46
CA ILE A 58 -1.89 1.54 1.01
C ILE A 58 -1.62 0.19 1.67
N PHE A 59 -1.11 -0.74 0.90
CA PHE A 59 -0.81 -2.07 1.39
C PHE A 59 0.45 -2.64 0.76
N THR A 60 1.02 -3.59 1.49
CA THR A 60 2.27 -4.25 1.15
C THR A 60 2.32 -5.63 1.77
N THR A 61 3.38 -6.36 1.53
CA THR A 61 3.61 -7.66 2.16
C THR A 61 5.10 -7.97 2.19
N TRP A 62 5.49 -8.69 3.23
CA TRP A 62 6.82 -9.23 3.38
C TRP A 62 6.80 -10.35 4.43
N ILE A 63 7.84 -11.16 4.38
CA ILE A 63 8.19 -12.16 5.40
C ILE A 63 9.27 -11.59 6.34
N SER A 64 9.45 -12.13 7.53
CA SER A 64 10.54 -11.68 8.42
C SER A 64 11.91 -11.95 7.79
N ASP A 65 12.73 -10.90 7.69
CA ASP A 65 14.11 -10.99 7.21
C ASP A 65 14.96 -9.96 7.95
N LYS A 66 15.99 -10.46 8.66
CA LYS A 66 16.91 -9.63 9.44
C LYS A 66 17.60 -8.56 8.59
N LYS A 67 17.94 -8.87 7.33
CA LYS A 67 18.61 -7.92 6.43
C LYS A 67 17.73 -6.72 6.05
N LYS A 68 16.40 -6.91 6.06
CA LYS A 68 15.41 -5.89 5.67
C LYS A 68 14.67 -5.25 6.85
N ASN A 69 14.97 -5.66 8.08
CA ASN A 69 14.30 -5.14 9.28
C ASN A 69 14.40 -3.62 9.41
N ILE A 70 15.55 -3.02 9.08
CA ILE A 70 15.73 -1.57 9.12
C ILE A 70 14.76 -0.89 8.15
N CYS A 71 14.78 -1.27 6.86
CA CYS A 71 13.91 -0.67 5.85
C CYS A 71 12.42 -0.82 6.21
N ARG A 72 12.01 -2.01 6.66
CA ARG A 72 10.60 -2.28 7.00
C ARG A 72 10.15 -1.53 8.25
N ASN A 73 11.01 -1.39 9.25
CA ASN A 73 10.71 -0.56 10.41
C ASN A 73 10.57 0.91 10.00
N ASN A 74 11.47 1.42 9.17
CA ASN A 74 11.35 2.75 8.59
C ASN A 74 10.04 2.92 7.82
N THR A 75 9.63 1.95 7.00
CA THR A 75 8.37 1.98 6.25
C THR A 75 7.15 2.06 7.18
N VAL A 76 7.12 1.23 8.23
CA VAL A 76 6.02 1.25 9.20
C VAL A 76 5.88 2.62 9.87
N GLN A 77 7.02 3.22 10.23
CA GLN A 77 7.06 4.53 10.87
C GLN A 77 6.74 5.67 9.90
N ASN A 78 7.21 5.60 8.66
CA ASN A 78 6.98 6.61 7.64
C ASN A 78 5.50 6.67 7.22
N TRP A 79 4.85 5.53 6.94
CA TRP A 79 3.43 5.58 6.53
C TRP A 79 2.50 5.92 7.70
N ASN A 80 2.96 5.78 8.95
CA ASN A 80 2.24 6.30 10.11
C ASN A 80 2.15 7.84 10.11
N LEU A 81 3.04 8.55 9.41
CA LEU A 81 2.93 10.01 9.25
C LEU A 81 1.74 10.41 8.37
N LEU A 82 1.23 9.51 7.53
CA LEU A 82 0.13 9.76 6.59
C LEU A 82 -1.27 9.54 7.23
N GLN A 83 -1.32 9.29 8.53
CA GLN A 83 -2.43 8.62 9.24
C GLN A 83 -3.84 9.18 9.03
N LYS A 84 -4.01 10.50 8.84
CA LYS A 84 -5.35 11.12 8.72
C LYS A 84 -6.11 10.68 7.46
N ASN A 85 -5.39 10.39 6.37
CA ASN A 85 -5.98 10.16 5.05
C ASN A 85 -5.73 8.75 4.50
N VAL A 86 -4.99 7.92 5.25
CA VAL A 86 -4.45 6.66 4.74
C VAL A 86 -4.80 5.51 5.68
N ASN A 87 -5.31 4.40 5.15
CA ASN A 87 -5.32 3.10 5.79
C ASN A 87 -4.06 2.32 5.39
N ARG A 88 -3.46 1.57 6.33
CA ARG A 88 -2.25 0.78 6.08
C ARG A 88 -2.52 -0.69 6.38
N ILE A 89 -2.20 -1.54 5.42
CA ILE A 89 -2.36 -3.00 5.55
C ILE A 89 -1.03 -3.69 5.27
N LEU A 90 -0.60 -4.53 6.19
CA LEU A 90 0.41 -5.55 5.91
C LEU A 90 -0.29 -6.89 5.64
N PHE A 91 0.04 -7.53 4.53
CA PHE A 91 -0.33 -8.93 4.32
C PHE A 91 0.80 -9.86 4.78
N THR A 92 0.51 -10.77 5.70
CA THR A 92 1.45 -11.81 6.13
C THR A 92 0.71 -12.95 6.82
N ASN A 93 1.31 -14.14 6.79
CA ASN A 93 0.83 -15.31 7.54
C ASN A 93 1.73 -15.62 8.77
N GLU A 94 2.73 -14.77 9.06
CA GLU A 94 3.60 -14.92 10.23
C GLU A 94 2.98 -14.28 11.48
N SER A 95 2.82 -15.07 12.54
CA SER A 95 2.20 -14.65 13.80
C SER A 95 3.00 -13.54 14.51
N ASP A 96 4.33 -13.66 14.60
CA ASP A 96 5.19 -12.67 15.26
C ASP A 96 5.21 -11.34 14.53
N LEU A 97 5.26 -11.37 13.20
CA LEU A 97 5.20 -10.18 12.38
C LEU A 97 3.81 -9.52 12.48
N THR A 98 2.74 -10.33 12.49
CA THR A 98 1.37 -9.87 12.72
C THR A 98 1.26 -9.10 14.03
N LEU A 99 1.76 -9.67 15.13
CA LEU A 99 1.70 -9.03 16.44
C LEU A 99 2.45 -7.70 16.44
N ARG A 100 3.70 -7.69 15.98
CA ARG A 100 4.54 -6.48 15.97
C ARG A 100 3.92 -5.34 15.15
N VAL A 101 3.38 -5.64 13.98
CA VAL A 101 2.85 -4.61 13.07
C VAL A 101 1.47 -4.12 13.52
N LYS A 102 0.64 -4.98 14.11
CA LYS A 102 -0.61 -4.56 14.78
C LYS A 102 -0.35 -3.60 15.94
N LEU A 103 0.67 -3.87 16.77
CA LEU A 103 1.06 -2.97 17.87
C LEU A 103 1.51 -1.59 17.37
N MET A 104 1.98 -1.49 16.12
CA MET A 104 2.34 -0.23 15.47
C MET A 104 1.17 0.48 14.78
N GLY A 105 -0.07 0.00 14.98
CA GLY A 105 -1.30 0.64 14.50
C GLY A 105 -1.70 0.27 13.07
N TRP A 106 -1.04 -0.72 12.46
CA TRP A 106 -1.40 -1.18 11.11
C TRP A 106 -2.43 -2.30 11.18
N LYS A 107 -3.29 -2.37 10.16
CA LYS A 107 -4.12 -3.56 9.93
C LYS A 107 -3.23 -4.66 9.36
N VAL A 108 -3.45 -5.89 9.79
CA VAL A 108 -2.76 -7.06 9.25
C VAL A 108 -3.79 -8.05 8.76
N LEU A 109 -3.62 -8.50 7.52
CA LEU A 109 -4.49 -9.48 6.87
C LEU A 109 -3.67 -10.70 6.42
N PRO A 110 -4.26 -11.90 6.38
CA PRO A 110 -3.58 -13.07 5.86
C PRO A 110 -3.37 -12.98 4.34
N VAL A 111 -2.29 -13.58 3.85
CA VAL A 111 -2.12 -13.86 2.43
C VAL A 111 -2.98 -15.06 2.06
N LEU A 112 -4.06 -14.80 1.32
CA LEU A 112 -5.04 -15.83 0.94
C LEU A 112 -4.65 -16.64 -0.30
N LYS A 113 -3.86 -16.05 -1.20
CA LYS A 113 -3.43 -16.72 -2.44
C LYS A 113 -1.96 -16.46 -2.73
N VAL A 114 -1.27 -17.55 -3.04
CA VAL A 114 0.14 -17.58 -3.44
C VAL A 114 0.28 -18.41 -4.71
N ALA A 115 1.36 -18.19 -5.47
CA ALA A 115 1.70 -19.10 -6.54
C ALA A 115 2.02 -20.50 -6.01
N SER A 116 1.59 -21.52 -6.74
CA SER A 116 1.71 -22.93 -6.33
C SER A 116 3.17 -23.34 -6.11
N VAL A 117 4.08 -22.87 -6.96
CA VAL A 117 5.50 -23.21 -6.96
C VAL A 117 6.30 -22.37 -5.97
N THR A 118 6.20 -21.04 -6.08
CA THR A 118 7.09 -20.12 -5.35
C THR A 118 6.57 -19.75 -3.96
N LYS A 119 5.29 -20.02 -3.68
CA LYS A 119 4.58 -19.59 -2.47
C LYS A 119 4.60 -18.07 -2.25
N VAL A 120 4.89 -17.30 -3.29
CA VAL A 120 4.88 -15.84 -3.26
C VAL A 120 3.46 -15.30 -3.46
N PRO A 121 3.02 -14.26 -2.74
CA PRO A 121 1.67 -13.70 -2.86
C PRO A 121 1.33 -13.23 -4.28
N VAL A 122 0.07 -13.43 -4.67
CA VAL A 122 -0.47 -12.97 -5.97
C VAL A 122 -1.01 -11.54 -5.83
N LEU A 123 -0.52 -10.61 -6.67
CA LEU A 123 -0.80 -9.18 -6.54
C LEU A 123 -2.30 -8.84 -6.58
N LYS A 124 -3.05 -9.37 -7.56
CA LYS A 124 -4.48 -9.02 -7.71
C LYS A 124 -5.32 -9.46 -6.51
N ASP A 125 -4.95 -10.57 -5.86
CA ASP A 125 -5.64 -11.08 -4.68
C ASP A 125 -5.40 -10.20 -3.45
N LEU A 126 -4.23 -9.56 -3.35
CA LEU A 126 -3.98 -8.53 -2.34
C LEU A 126 -4.88 -7.32 -2.55
N PHE A 127 -5.05 -6.84 -3.80
CA PHE A 127 -5.99 -5.77 -4.11
C PHE A 127 -7.43 -6.16 -3.75
N TYR A 128 -7.92 -7.33 -4.18
CA TYR A 128 -9.27 -7.77 -3.85
C TYR A 128 -9.50 -7.90 -2.34
N SER A 129 -8.49 -8.37 -1.60
CA SER A 129 -8.56 -8.44 -0.13
C SER A 129 -8.62 -7.04 0.49
N SER A 130 -7.84 -6.09 0.00
CA SER A 130 -7.88 -4.69 0.43
C SER A 130 -9.23 -4.03 0.11
N PHE A 131 -9.82 -4.29 -1.06
CA PHE A 131 -11.15 -3.77 -1.45
C PHE A 131 -12.30 -4.27 -0.58
N LYS A 132 -12.13 -5.44 0.03
CA LYS A 132 -13.09 -6.02 0.99
C LYS A 132 -12.86 -5.47 2.39
N ALA A 133 -11.60 -5.23 2.75
CA ALA A 133 -11.23 -4.84 4.11
C ALA A 133 -11.43 -3.35 4.40
N GLU A 134 -11.33 -2.49 3.40
CA GLU A 134 -11.41 -1.04 3.53
C GLU A 134 -12.30 -0.41 2.46
N ASN A 135 -12.82 0.78 2.75
CA ASN A 135 -13.56 1.59 1.78
C ASN A 135 -12.82 2.91 1.54
N SER A 136 -11.72 2.86 0.78
CA SER A 136 -10.96 4.04 0.37
C SER A 136 -11.25 4.48 -1.06
N THR A 137 -10.89 5.72 -1.38
CA THR A 137 -11.01 6.27 -2.75
C THR A 137 -10.00 5.62 -3.68
N PHE A 138 -8.73 5.59 -3.26
CA PHE A 138 -7.63 4.94 -3.95
C PHE A 138 -7.12 3.73 -3.16
N TYR A 139 -6.50 2.79 -3.87
CA TYR A 139 -5.80 1.64 -3.31
C TYR A 139 -4.42 1.56 -3.94
N ALA A 140 -3.40 1.42 -3.10
CA ALA A 140 -2.02 1.32 -3.55
C ALA A 140 -1.38 0.04 -3.05
N TYR A 141 -0.77 -0.71 -3.98
CA TYR A 141 0.31 -1.61 -3.62
C TYR A 141 1.62 -0.82 -3.69
N ALA A 142 2.48 -0.96 -2.68
CA ALA A 142 3.85 -0.48 -2.71
C ALA A 142 4.80 -1.52 -2.11
N ASN A 143 6.02 -1.61 -2.63
CA ASN A 143 7.06 -2.45 -2.03
C ASN A 143 7.35 -2.01 -0.58
N GLY A 144 7.75 -2.97 0.24
CA GLY A 144 7.88 -2.80 1.69
C GLY A 144 9.04 -1.93 2.16
N ASP A 145 9.85 -1.44 1.23
CA ASP A 145 11.00 -0.57 1.42
C ASP A 145 10.82 0.80 0.74
N ILE A 146 9.62 1.12 0.24
CA ILE A 146 9.25 2.44 -0.28
C ILE A 146 8.71 3.36 0.83
N LEU A 147 9.31 4.53 0.94
CA LEU A 147 8.86 5.63 1.80
C LEU A 147 8.20 6.72 0.96
N PHE A 148 7.19 7.38 1.51
CA PHE A 148 6.51 8.51 0.88
C PHE A 148 6.59 9.76 1.76
N THR A 149 6.43 10.91 1.13
CA THR A 149 6.17 12.19 1.81
C THR A 149 4.68 12.52 1.75
N ASP A 150 4.28 13.60 2.43
CA ASP A 150 2.94 14.19 2.30
C ASP A 150 2.60 14.67 0.88
N ASP A 151 3.58 14.69 -0.04
CA ASP A 151 3.36 15.03 -1.44
C ASP A 151 2.49 13.98 -2.18
N LEU A 152 2.53 12.72 -1.72
CA LEU A 152 1.61 11.67 -2.20
C LEU A 152 0.15 12.08 -1.98
N ILE A 153 -0.17 12.57 -0.77
CA ILE A 153 -1.54 12.96 -0.39
C ILE A 153 -1.98 14.17 -1.21
N LYS A 154 -1.15 15.22 -1.28
CA LYS A 154 -1.43 16.42 -2.09
C LYS A 154 -1.67 16.08 -3.56
N THR A 155 -0.88 15.14 -4.10
CA THR A 155 -1.03 14.66 -5.48
C THR A 155 -2.36 13.93 -5.68
N LEU A 156 -2.70 12.99 -4.78
CA LEU A 156 -3.96 12.24 -4.87
C LEU A 156 -5.20 13.14 -4.70
N GLU A 157 -5.15 14.13 -3.83
CA GLU A 157 -6.22 15.13 -3.67
C GLU A 157 -6.42 15.97 -4.94
N THR A 158 -5.32 16.34 -5.61
CA THR A 158 -5.38 17.07 -6.89
C THR A 158 -5.98 16.19 -7.98
N ILE A 159 -5.55 14.93 -8.08
CA ILE A 159 -6.09 13.97 -9.05
C ILE A 159 -7.57 13.74 -8.80
N LEU A 160 -7.99 13.58 -7.54
CA LEU A 160 -9.39 13.40 -7.16
C LEU A 160 -10.30 14.54 -7.65
N LYS A 161 -9.80 15.78 -7.62
CA LYS A 161 -10.52 16.98 -8.09
C LYS A 161 -10.56 17.11 -9.63
N SER A 162 -9.78 16.31 -10.34
CA SER A 162 -9.71 16.36 -11.81
C SER A 162 -10.77 15.48 -12.47
N ARG A 163 -11.11 15.74 -13.74
CA ARG A 163 -12.03 14.88 -14.52
C ARG A 163 -11.52 13.44 -14.70
N LEU A 164 -10.21 13.22 -14.61
CA LEU A 164 -9.60 11.89 -14.76
C LEU A 164 -9.97 10.95 -13.59
N SER A 165 -10.32 11.49 -12.42
CA SER A 165 -10.74 10.68 -11.27
C SER A 165 -12.02 9.90 -11.51
N ASN A 166 -12.83 10.30 -12.50
CA ASN A 166 -14.04 9.60 -12.89
C ASN A 166 -13.74 8.34 -13.71
N SER A 167 -12.55 8.18 -14.28
CA SER A 167 -12.27 7.03 -15.14
C SER A 167 -12.06 5.75 -14.36
N ASP A 168 -12.78 4.68 -14.69
CA ASP A 168 -12.69 3.42 -13.95
C ASP A 168 -11.37 2.69 -14.10
N ASP A 169 -10.64 2.94 -15.18
CA ASP A 169 -9.33 2.37 -15.52
C ASP A 169 -8.14 3.28 -15.16
N LEU A 170 -8.36 4.30 -14.30
CA LEU A 170 -7.31 5.19 -13.83
C LEU A 170 -6.19 4.41 -13.11
N LEU A 171 -4.97 4.53 -13.63
CA LEU A 171 -3.75 3.97 -13.06
C LEU A 171 -2.76 5.11 -12.77
N LEU A 172 -2.29 5.21 -11.53
CA LEU A 172 -1.22 6.13 -11.15
C LEU A 172 0.05 5.33 -10.85
N ILE A 173 1.16 5.79 -11.41
CA ILE A 173 2.49 5.19 -11.30
C ILE A 173 3.53 6.28 -11.09
N GLY A 174 4.70 5.92 -10.59
CA GLY A 174 5.84 6.85 -10.54
C GLY A 174 7.14 6.10 -10.38
N ARG A 175 8.24 6.82 -10.62
CA ARG A 175 9.60 6.32 -10.45
C ARG A 175 10.01 6.48 -8.98
N ARG A 176 10.67 5.46 -8.46
CA ARG A 176 11.36 5.55 -7.16
C ARG A 176 12.67 6.34 -7.29
N THR A 177 13.06 7.00 -6.20
CA THR A 177 14.38 7.57 -5.99
C THR A 177 15.16 6.65 -5.05
N ASP A 178 16.25 6.07 -5.53
CA ASP A 178 17.09 5.17 -4.75
C ASP A 178 17.98 5.98 -3.79
N VAL A 179 17.88 5.70 -2.49
CA VAL A 179 18.53 6.47 -1.43
C VAL A 179 19.23 5.49 -0.49
N ARG A 180 20.56 5.54 -0.42
CA ARG A 180 21.37 4.59 0.37
C ARG A 180 21.30 4.82 1.87
N ASN A 181 21.21 3.81 2.73
CA ASN A 181 21.34 3.98 4.19
C ASN A 181 20.39 5.04 4.79
N VAL A 182 19.10 5.02 4.42
CA VAL A 182 18.09 5.89 5.07
C VAL A 182 18.00 5.57 6.55
N THR A 183 18.18 6.59 7.40
CA THR A 183 18.06 6.46 8.86
C THR A 183 16.60 6.49 9.31
N LEU A 184 16.34 6.05 10.54
CA LEU A 184 15.01 6.11 11.13
C LEU A 184 14.51 7.56 11.29
N GLU A 185 15.39 8.49 11.64
CA GLU A 185 15.07 9.91 11.77
C GLU A 185 14.70 10.53 10.43
N GLU A 186 15.46 10.22 9.37
CA GLU A 186 15.10 10.61 8.01
C GLU A 186 13.73 10.05 7.61
N ALA A 187 13.45 8.77 7.87
CA ALA A 187 12.20 8.12 7.50
C ALA A 187 10.96 8.67 8.24
N LYS A 188 11.15 9.13 9.47
CA LYS A 188 10.08 9.68 10.34
C LYS A 188 9.80 11.16 10.13
N ASN A 189 10.48 11.83 9.21
CA ASN A 189 10.27 13.25 8.96
C ASN A 189 10.34 13.56 7.46
N HIS A 190 9.24 14.09 6.92
CA HIS A 190 9.13 14.37 5.49
C HIS A 190 10.13 15.41 4.98
N VAL A 191 10.59 16.36 5.81
CA VAL A 191 11.58 17.37 5.41
C VAL A 191 12.96 16.72 5.27
N THR A 192 13.39 15.97 6.29
CA THR A 192 14.68 15.27 6.25
C THR A 192 14.71 14.17 5.19
N LEU A 193 13.59 13.47 4.96
CA LEU A 193 13.47 12.49 3.86
C LEU A 193 13.65 13.16 2.49
N ARG A 194 13.03 14.32 2.27
CA ARG A 194 13.24 15.11 1.03
C ARG A 194 14.69 15.53 0.88
N HIS A 195 15.31 16.04 1.95
CA HIS A 195 16.73 16.42 1.91
C HIS A 195 17.64 15.24 1.60
N ALA A 196 17.38 14.06 2.18
CA ALA A 196 18.13 12.84 1.87
C ALA A 196 17.98 12.44 0.39
N ALA A 197 16.75 12.46 -0.13
CA ALA A 197 16.48 12.16 -1.53
C ALA A 197 17.14 13.17 -2.49
N TYR A 198 17.13 14.46 -2.14
CA TYR A 198 17.75 15.51 -2.95
C TYR A 198 19.28 15.43 -2.93
N ASN A 199 19.89 15.28 -1.75
CA ASN A 199 21.34 15.36 -1.60
C ASN A 199 22.07 14.11 -2.09
N ARG A 200 21.44 12.94 -2.00
CA ARG A 200 22.11 11.64 -2.22
C ARG A 200 21.19 10.58 -2.83
N GLY A 201 20.05 10.98 -3.36
CA GLY A 201 19.17 10.10 -4.10
C GLY A 201 19.51 10.05 -5.58
N SER A 202 19.17 8.94 -6.22
CA SER A 202 19.23 8.79 -7.67
C SER A 202 17.87 8.37 -8.19
N LEU A 203 17.27 9.19 -9.07
CA LEU A 203 15.98 8.84 -9.67
C LEU A 203 16.15 7.61 -10.57
N HIS A 204 15.50 6.50 -10.23
CA HIS A 204 15.65 5.25 -10.94
C HIS A 204 15.14 5.36 -12.38
N THR A 205 15.51 4.46 -13.29
CA THR A 205 15.03 4.47 -14.69
C THR A 205 13.49 4.50 -14.78
N PRO A 206 12.88 4.80 -15.95
CA PRO A 206 11.42 4.77 -16.13
C PRO A 206 10.73 3.44 -15.76
N TYR A 207 11.50 2.37 -15.58
CA TYR A 207 11.02 1.05 -15.15
C TYR A 207 11.04 0.86 -13.62
N GLY A 208 11.56 1.82 -12.85
CA GLY A 208 11.63 1.76 -11.38
C GLY A 208 10.29 2.04 -10.71
N ILE A 209 9.27 1.24 -11.05
CA ILE A 209 7.88 1.41 -10.60
C ILE A 209 7.59 0.43 -9.47
N ASP A 210 7.79 0.90 -8.24
CA ASP A 210 7.63 0.07 -7.04
C ASP A 210 6.32 0.30 -6.30
N PHE A 211 5.42 1.08 -6.91
CA PHE A 211 4.07 1.26 -6.42
C PHE A 211 3.09 1.45 -7.58
N LEU A 212 1.85 1.03 -7.35
CA LEU A 212 0.74 1.12 -8.30
C LEU A 212 -0.49 1.59 -7.53
N ILE A 213 -1.13 2.66 -7.99
CA ILE A 213 -2.33 3.21 -7.35
C ILE A 213 -3.50 3.14 -8.33
N ILE A 214 -4.60 2.55 -7.88
CA ILE A 214 -5.81 2.34 -8.66
C ILE A 214 -7.06 2.66 -7.85
N LYS A 215 -8.21 2.76 -8.52
CA LYS A 215 -9.52 2.70 -7.87
C LYS A 215 -10.01 1.25 -7.78
N LYS A 216 -10.99 1.00 -6.92
CA LYS A 216 -11.65 -0.31 -6.79
C LYS A 216 -12.29 -0.80 -8.11
N SER A 217 -12.69 0.13 -8.97
CA SER A 217 -13.26 -0.11 -10.31
C SER A 217 -12.22 -0.61 -11.34
N TYR A 218 -10.93 -0.51 -11.05
CA TYR A 218 -9.89 -0.82 -12.02
C TYR A 218 -9.96 -2.30 -12.44
N PRO A 219 -9.92 -2.61 -13.74
CA PRO A 219 -10.11 -3.95 -14.25
C PRO A 219 -8.88 -4.84 -13.97
N LEU A 220 -8.90 -5.53 -12.83
CA LEU A 220 -7.88 -6.51 -12.42
C LEU A 220 -8.21 -7.94 -12.87
N PHE A 221 -9.45 -8.22 -13.30
CA PHE A 221 -9.94 -9.57 -13.57
C PHE A 221 -9.16 -10.29 -14.69
N ASP A 222 -8.60 -9.50 -15.60
CA ASP A 222 -7.85 -9.94 -16.76
C ASP A 222 -6.35 -10.09 -16.48
N LEU A 223 -5.90 -9.76 -15.25
CA LEU A 223 -4.51 -9.89 -14.83
C LEU A 223 -4.24 -11.35 -14.46
N PRO A 224 -3.20 -11.98 -15.03
CA PRO A 224 -2.74 -13.30 -14.58
C PRO A 224 -2.34 -13.28 -13.10
N ASP A 225 -2.10 -14.46 -12.54
CA ASP A 225 -1.63 -14.61 -11.15
C ASP A 225 -0.15 -14.19 -11.02
N LEU A 226 0.13 -12.91 -11.29
CA LEU A 226 1.45 -12.30 -11.16
C LEU A 226 1.84 -12.25 -9.69
N VAL A 227 3.05 -12.72 -9.40
CA VAL A 227 3.59 -12.76 -8.04
C VAL A 227 4.50 -11.57 -7.80
N ILE A 228 4.29 -10.92 -6.66
CA ILE A 228 5.04 -9.74 -6.21
C ILE A 228 6.53 -10.02 -6.01
N GLY A 229 7.36 -8.98 -5.99
CA GLY A 229 8.79 -9.12 -5.75
C GLY A 229 9.53 -9.91 -6.84
N ARG A 230 8.93 -10.07 -8.02
CA ARG A 230 9.56 -10.64 -9.22
C ARG A 230 9.43 -9.64 -10.37
N PRO A 231 10.38 -9.60 -11.32
CA PRO A 231 10.32 -8.70 -12.47
C PRO A 231 9.03 -8.82 -13.29
N TYR A 232 8.79 -7.83 -14.15
CA TYR A 232 7.75 -7.78 -15.19
C TYR A 232 6.31 -7.49 -14.73
N ILE A 233 6.01 -7.32 -13.45
CA ILE A 233 4.64 -7.06 -12.97
C ILE A 233 4.19 -5.65 -13.35
N ASP A 234 4.93 -4.69 -12.83
CA ASP A 234 4.77 -3.25 -12.99
C ASP A 234 4.72 -2.90 -14.48
N SER A 235 5.72 -3.35 -15.24
CA SER A 235 5.83 -3.07 -16.65
C SER A 235 4.67 -3.68 -17.45
N PHE A 236 4.21 -4.88 -17.08
CA PHE A 236 3.04 -5.48 -17.72
C PHE A 236 1.77 -4.70 -17.41
N ILE A 237 1.54 -4.31 -16.16
CA ILE A 237 0.34 -3.56 -15.76
C ILE A 237 0.29 -2.21 -16.48
N VAL A 238 1.42 -1.50 -16.55
CA VAL A 238 1.52 -0.23 -17.30
C VAL A 238 1.25 -0.47 -18.78
N LEU A 239 1.93 -1.45 -19.42
CA LEU A 239 1.71 -1.80 -20.83
C LEU A 239 0.22 -2.01 -21.13
N ARG A 240 -0.48 -2.72 -20.26
CA ARG A 240 -1.90 -2.98 -20.43
C ARG A 240 -2.74 -1.72 -20.31
N ALA A 241 -2.46 -0.88 -19.32
CA ALA A 241 -3.19 0.35 -19.11
C ALA A 241 -2.95 1.37 -20.23
N VAL A 242 -1.73 1.49 -20.74
CA VAL A 242 -1.43 2.40 -21.87
C VAL A 242 -2.05 1.96 -23.19
N ASN A 243 -2.36 0.67 -23.34
CA ASN A 243 -3.02 0.10 -24.52
C ASN A 243 -4.55 0.18 -24.49
N ARG A 244 -5.16 0.64 -23.38
CA ARG A 244 -6.61 0.90 -23.35
C ARG A 244 -6.93 2.19 -24.11
N VAL A 245 -8.14 2.25 -24.68
CA VAL A 245 -8.62 3.40 -25.46
C VAL A 245 -9.98 3.85 -24.90
N PRO A 246 -10.07 5.07 -24.34
CA PRO A 246 -8.96 5.92 -23.91
C PRO A 246 -8.17 5.27 -22.76
N GLY A 247 -6.87 5.54 -22.66
CA GLY A 247 -6.04 5.06 -21.56
C GLY A 247 -5.74 6.17 -20.57
N HIS A 248 -5.91 5.87 -19.28
CA HIS A 248 -5.81 6.84 -18.19
C HIS A 248 -4.65 6.51 -17.24
N VAL A 249 -3.43 6.55 -17.76
CA VAL A 249 -2.21 6.38 -16.94
C VAL A 249 -1.62 7.74 -16.63
N ILE A 250 -1.40 8.02 -15.35
CA ILE A 250 -0.77 9.25 -14.87
C ILE A 250 0.58 8.89 -14.23
N ASP A 251 1.66 9.47 -14.77
CA ASP A 251 2.98 9.48 -14.14
C ASP A 251 3.03 10.58 -13.07
N ILE A 252 3.09 10.18 -11.80
CA ILE A 252 3.12 11.08 -10.65
C ILE A 252 4.53 11.35 -10.11
N THR A 253 5.58 10.94 -10.83
CA THR A 253 6.98 11.03 -10.38
C THR A 253 7.36 12.42 -9.88
N ALA A 254 6.94 13.48 -10.59
CA ALA A 254 7.39 14.84 -10.29
C ALA A 254 6.73 15.44 -9.04
N THR A 255 5.61 14.89 -8.57
CA THR A 255 4.84 15.48 -7.46
C THR A 255 4.61 14.53 -6.30
N SER A 256 5.04 13.27 -6.40
CA SER A 256 4.94 12.28 -5.33
C SER A 256 6.29 11.59 -5.16
N LEU A 257 7.09 12.08 -4.23
CA LEU A 257 8.40 11.49 -3.92
C LEU A 257 8.22 10.10 -3.30
N ALA A 258 8.66 9.08 -4.02
CA ALA A 258 8.79 7.71 -3.55
C ALA A 258 10.27 7.38 -3.33
N VAL A 259 10.70 7.21 -2.08
CA VAL A 259 12.09 6.88 -1.73
C VAL A 259 12.25 5.38 -1.55
N HIS A 260 13.13 4.77 -2.32
CA HIS A 260 13.54 3.38 -2.15
C HIS A 260 14.78 3.29 -1.28
N GLN A 261 14.69 2.51 -0.20
CA GLN A 261 15.74 2.40 0.80
C GLN A 261 16.78 1.34 0.42
N VAL A 262 17.93 1.78 -0.07
CA VAL A 262 19.01 0.88 -0.50
C VAL A 262 19.95 0.60 0.68
N THR A 263 19.84 -0.57 1.29
CA THR A 263 20.70 -1.01 2.42
C THR A 263 21.73 -2.08 2.04
N LEU A 264 21.58 -2.70 0.87
CA LEU A 264 22.50 -3.70 0.35
C LEU A 264 23.19 -3.17 -0.92
N PRO A 265 24.42 -3.63 -1.22
CA PRO A 265 25.09 -3.26 -2.46
C PRO A 265 24.50 -3.98 -3.68
N GLY A 266 24.76 -3.44 -4.87
CA GLY A 266 24.47 -4.11 -6.14
C GLY A 266 22.98 -4.40 -6.38
N LYS A 267 22.70 -5.47 -7.13
CA LYS A 267 21.33 -5.84 -7.51
C LYS A 267 20.47 -6.27 -6.31
N GLU A 268 21.05 -6.78 -5.23
CA GLU A 268 20.28 -7.15 -4.05
C GLU A 268 19.66 -5.95 -3.33
N GLY A 269 20.28 -4.78 -3.44
CA GLY A 269 19.76 -3.54 -2.87
C GLY A 269 18.91 -2.71 -3.83
N ILE A 270 19.11 -2.86 -5.14
CA ILE A 270 18.44 -2.02 -6.15
C ILE A 270 17.33 -2.79 -6.87
N ASP A 271 17.59 -4.04 -7.27
CA ASP A 271 16.69 -4.85 -8.12
C ASP A 271 16.57 -6.28 -7.59
N GLU A 272 16.21 -6.41 -6.31
CA GLU A 272 16.18 -7.69 -5.57
C GLU A 272 15.35 -8.76 -6.29
N GLY A 273 14.24 -8.35 -6.92
CA GLY A 273 13.41 -9.27 -7.70
C GLY A 273 14.19 -10.08 -8.74
N SER A 274 15.26 -9.51 -9.30
CA SER A 274 16.10 -10.13 -10.34
C SER A 274 17.18 -11.07 -9.79
N THR A 275 17.35 -11.15 -8.47
CA THR A 275 18.35 -12.03 -7.82
C THR A 275 17.75 -13.36 -7.37
N HIS A 276 16.42 -13.44 -7.25
CA HIS A 276 15.73 -14.67 -6.87
C HIS A 276 15.85 -15.78 -7.92
N LEU A 277 15.88 -17.04 -7.46
CA LEU A 277 15.92 -18.23 -8.33
C LEU A 277 14.72 -18.30 -9.27
N ASP A 278 13.55 -17.87 -8.80
CA ASP A 278 12.27 -17.83 -9.50
C ASP A 278 11.97 -16.47 -10.15
N LYS A 279 12.99 -15.64 -10.40
CA LYS A 279 12.86 -14.32 -11.06
C LYS A 279 12.06 -14.33 -12.37
N ASN A 280 12.09 -15.45 -13.10
CA ASN A 280 11.42 -15.57 -14.40
C ASN A 280 9.94 -15.99 -14.29
N TYR A 281 9.39 -16.21 -13.09
CA TYR A 281 8.02 -16.69 -12.92
C TYR A 281 6.99 -15.88 -13.72
N ASN A 282 7.00 -14.55 -13.55
CA ASN A 282 6.06 -13.67 -14.26
C ASN A 282 6.34 -13.62 -15.76
N TYR A 283 7.60 -13.68 -16.17
CA TYR A 283 7.97 -13.76 -17.58
C TYR A 283 7.41 -15.03 -18.22
N ASP A 284 7.60 -16.18 -17.59
CA ASP A 284 7.13 -17.47 -18.08
C ASP A 284 5.60 -17.54 -18.16
N LEU A 285 4.90 -16.90 -17.23
CA LEU A 285 3.45 -16.76 -17.26
C LEU A 285 2.95 -15.88 -18.43
N LEU A 286 3.78 -14.92 -18.88
CA LEU A 286 3.39 -13.90 -19.84
C LEU A 286 3.97 -14.11 -21.25
N LYS A 287 5.02 -14.93 -21.42
CA LYS A 287 5.78 -15.03 -22.67
C LYS A 287 4.93 -15.42 -23.89
N SER A 288 3.91 -16.25 -23.70
CA SER A 288 2.97 -16.64 -24.77
C SER A 288 2.15 -15.47 -25.30
N ARG A 289 1.96 -14.41 -24.48
CA ARG A 289 1.28 -13.17 -24.86
C ARG A 289 2.17 -12.19 -25.64
N LYS A 290 3.47 -12.49 -25.76
CA LYS A 290 4.49 -11.65 -26.44
C LYS A 290 4.39 -10.15 -26.06
N PRO A 291 4.34 -9.80 -24.76
CA PRO A 291 4.17 -8.42 -24.34
C PRO A 291 5.34 -7.53 -24.77
N ASN A 292 5.06 -6.36 -25.32
CA ASN A 292 6.07 -5.36 -25.63
C ASN A 292 6.40 -4.53 -24.37
N TYR A 293 7.24 -5.06 -23.49
CA TYR A 293 7.62 -4.40 -22.23
C TYR A 293 8.26 -3.02 -22.40
N SER A 294 8.78 -2.69 -23.59
CA SER A 294 9.31 -1.34 -23.85
C SER A 294 8.26 -0.23 -23.73
N ARG A 295 6.97 -0.59 -23.74
CA ARG A 295 5.83 0.33 -23.53
C ARG A 295 5.32 0.35 -22.09
N GLY A 296 5.87 -0.50 -21.24
CA GLY A 296 5.47 -0.70 -19.85
C GLY A 296 6.25 0.17 -18.88
N ASN A 297 6.34 1.48 -19.10
CA ASN A 297 7.13 2.36 -18.23
C ASN A 297 6.48 3.75 -18.11
N THR A 298 6.97 4.57 -17.18
CA THR A 298 6.38 5.88 -16.89
C THR A 298 6.42 6.87 -18.07
N ASN A 299 7.39 6.76 -18.98
CA ASN A 299 7.45 7.62 -20.17
C ASN A 299 6.28 7.38 -21.14
N CYS A 300 5.65 6.20 -21.06
CA CYS A 300 4.49 5.84 -21.88
C CYS A 300 3.15 6.25 -21.27
N ALA A 301 3.12 6.80 -20.06
CA ALA A 301 1.90 7.34 -19.45
C ALA A 301 1.34 8.50 -20.31
N GLN A 302 0.02 8.49 -20.53
CA GLN A 302 -0.67 9.52 -21.32
C GLN A 302 -0.74 10.87 -20.59
N TYR A 303 -0.64 10.85 -19.26
CA TYR A 303 -0.67 12.05 -18.43
C TYR A 303 0.52 12.04 -17.46
N TYR A 304 0.88 13.22 -16.96
CA TYR A 304 1.83 13.36 -15.86
C TYR A 304 1.40 14.50 -14.94
N THR A 305 1.85 14.47 -13.70
CA THR A 305 1.73 15.61 -12.79
C THR A 305 2.99 16.46 -12.80
N ASN A 306 2.86 17.75 -12.55
CA ASN A 306 3.99 18.66 -12.38
C ASN A 306 3.66 19.77 -11.37
N HIS A 307 4.70 20.37 -10.80
CA HIS A 307 4.56 21.57 -9.98
C HIS A 307 4.48 22.81 -10.89
N THR A 308 3.44 23.61 -10.72
CA THR A 308 3.21 24.86 -11.47
C THR A 308 2.95 26.02 -10.52
N LEU A 309 3.29 27.25 -10.93
CA LEU A 309 2.98 28.45 -10.17
C LEU A 309 1.60 29.00 -10.59
N LEU A 310 0.70 29.12 -9.63
CA LEU A 310 -0.59 29.81 -9.80
C LEU A 310 -0.70 30.87 -8.70
N ASN A 311 -0.82 32.14 -9.05
CA ASN A 311 -0.89 33.26 -8.09
C ASN A 311 0.25 33.24 -7.06
N ASN A 312 1.50 33.03 -7.52
CA ASN A 312 2.70 32.90 -6.69
C ASN A 312 2.67 31.75 -5.66
N LYS A 313 1.76 30.78 -5.82
CA LYS A 313 1.72 29.56 -5.02
C LYS A 313 2.03 28.34 -5.88
N THR A 314 2.89 27.46 -5.38
CA THR A 314 3.15 26.16 -6.01
C THR A 314 1.90 25.29 -5.91
N THR A 315 1.41 24.85 -7.05
CA THR A 315 0.25 23.97 -7.22
C THR A 315 0.65 22.74 -8.01
N ILE A 316 -0.18 21.70 -8.00
CA ILE A 316 0.01 20.50 -8.82
C ILE A 316 -0.93 20.62 -10.02
N ALA A 317 -0.38 20.54 -11.22
CA ALA A 317 -1.13 20.43 -12.46
C ALA A 317 -1.09 18.98 -12.97
N ILE A 318 -2.12 18.58 -13.72
CA ILE A 318 -2.16 17.32 -14.46
C ILE A 318 -2.19 17.66 -15.93
N GLU A 319 -1.19 17.21 -16.66
CA GLU A 319 -1.00 17.55 -18.07
C GLU A 319 -1.09 16.31 -18.94
N ARG A 320 -1.73 16.45 -20.11
CA ARG A 320 -1.71 15.41 -21.14
C ARG A 320 -0.36 15.47 -21.84
N ARG A 321 0.31 14.34 -21.97
CA ARG A 321 1.54 14.19 -22.71
C ARG A 321 1.27 14.37 -24.20
N LYS A 322 1.58 15.56 -24.74
CA LYS A 322 1.37 15.90 -26.17
C LYS A 322 2.35 15.18 -27.10
N HIS A 323 3.56 14.91 -26.61
CA HIS A 323 4.59 14.20 -27.35
C HIS A 323 5.05 12.99 -26.57
N VAL A 324 5.06 11.84 -27.24
CA VAL A 324 5.60 10.64 -26.67
C VAL A 324 7.12 10.82 -26.51
N ILE A 325 7.59 10.83 -25.26
CA ILE A 325 9.02 11.01 -24.94
C ILE A 325 9.85 9.89 -25.56
N ASP A 326 9.30 8.67 -25.58
CA ASP A 326 9.93 7.49 -26.11
C ASP A 326 9.14 6.95 -27.32
N LYS A 327 9.73 7.02 -28.52
CA LYS A 327 9.09 6.54 -29.77
C LYS A 327 8.56 5.11 -29.65
N ARG A 328 9.11 4.28 -28.75
CA ARG A 328 8.62 2.91 -28.50
C ARG A 328 7.21 2.87 -27.93
N CYS A 329 6.74 3.92 -27.25
CA CYS A 329 5.37 3.98 -26.72
C CYS A 329 4.31 4.29 -27.78
N LEU A 330 4.70 4.70 -28.99
CA LEU A 330 3.75 4.93 -30.08
C LEU A 330 3.00 3.61 -30.41
N PRO A 331 1.70 3.67 -30.71
CA PRO A 331 0.96 2.51 -31.17
C PRO A 331 1.61 1.97 -32.45
N LEU A 332 1.66 0.64 -32.59
CA LEU A 332 2.13 0.04 -33.84
C LEU A 332 1.14 0.41 -34.95
N ILE A 333 1.62 0.62 -36.19
CA ILE A 333 0.79 1.03 -37.33
C ILE A 333 -0.45 0.12 -37.52
N GLY A 334 -0.36 -1.16 -37.17
CA GLY A 334 -1.48 -2.11 -37.19
C GLY A 334 -2.58 -1.87 -36.12
N ASP A 335 -2.25 -1.25 -34.99
CA ASP A 335 -3.23 -0.91 -33.94
C ASP A 335 -4.07 0.32 -34.33
N ILE A 336 -3.50 1.24 -35.13
CA ILE A 336 -4.19 2.43 -35.64
C ILE A 336 -5.34 2.04 -36.60
N LEU A 337 -5.15 0.97 -37.38
CA LEU A 337 -6.16 0.44 -38.30
C LEU A 337 -7.33 -0.24 -37.57
N LYS A 338 -7.11 -0.82 -36.38
CA LYS A 338 -8.20 -1.35 -35.56
C LYS A 338 -9.03 -0.26 -34.90
N VAL A 339 -8.40 0.83 -34.43
CA VAL A 339 -9.13 1.96 -33.81
C VAL A 339 -10.00 2.70 -34.83
N THR A 340 -9.55 2.81 -36.08
CA THR A 340 -10.36 3.44 -37.15
C THR A 340 -11.56 2.59 -37.59
N SER A 341 -11.51 1.26 -37.43
CA SER A 341 -12.67 0.39 -37.71
C SER A 341 -13.78 0.47 -36.66
N VAL A 342 -13.45 0.78 -35.40
CA VAL A 342 -14.43 0.93 -34.31
C VAL A 342 -15.13 2.30 -34.33
N LEU A 343 -14.49 3.31 -34.93
CA LEU A 343 -15.08 4.66 -35.10
C LEU A 343 -15.86 4.84 -36.41
N ARG A 344 -15.95 3.79 -37.24
CA ARG A 344 -16.74 3.77 -38.48
C ARG A 344 -17.89 2.73 -38.45
N GLY A 345 -18.20 2.17 -37.29
CA GLY A 345 -19.28 1.19 -37.09
C GLY A 345 -20.50 1.80 -36.45
#